data_AF-A0A4Q6AP22-F1
#
_entry.id   AF-A0A4Q6AP22-F1
#
_cell.length_a   1.000
_cell.length_b   1.000
_cell.length_c   1.000
_cell.angle_alpha   90.00
_cell.angle_beta   90.00
_cell.angle_gamma   90.00
#
_symmetry.space_group_name_H-M   'P 1'
#
loop_
_entity.id
_entity.type
_entity.pdbx_description
1 polymer ?
#
loop_
_entity_poly.entity_id
_entity_poly.type
_entity_poly.pdbx_seq_one_letter_code
_entity_poly.pdbx_strand_id
1 'polypeptide(L)'
;MHHLLLISCFIEALLFTYLINVAGPHATPAILLFTSLCIAIVFLRVQANGAVKSSISSQRPLAIRFARLFVFACLTVLLVFKNASIIEQHPVSINDPSHSDIIPTLLQQVAHLTKGENPYSPITFPNHPGYIISPTYPPFTWIPYTIAWAAGADFRWLAVLAYWIAALFLFIKSFRSEASFGSYAFNILAPSWALIIWCMVAFS
;
A
#
# COMPACT_ATOMS: atom_id res chain seq x y z
N MET A 1 -9.67 -21.39 9.08
CA MET A 1 -9.78 -20.00 8.56
C MET A 1 -8.45 -19.41 8.12
N HIS A 2 -7.35 -19.50 8.88
CA HIS A 2 -6.03 -19.03 8.46
C HIS A 2 -5.54 -19.63 7.12
N HIS A 3 -5.83 -20.91 6.86
CA HIS A 3 -5.51 -21.57 5.58
C HIS A 3 -6.24 -20.98 4.37
N LEU A 4 -7.46 -20.45 4.53
CA LEU A 4 -8.20 -19.81 3.44
C LEU A 4 -7.53 -18.52 3.00
N LEU A 5 -7.05 -17.71 3.94
CA LEU A 5 -6.28 -16.49 3.66
C LEU A 5 -4.98 -16.80 2.90
N LEU A 6 -4.23 -17.82 3.34
CA LEU A 6 -3.01 -18.26 2.66
C LEU A 6 -3.29 -18.77 1.24
N ILE A 7 -4.35 -19.57 1.06
CA ILE A 7 -4.77 -20.05 -0.27
C ILE A 7 -5.16 -18.86 -1.15
N SER A 8 -5.89 -17.89 -0.63
CA SER A 8 -6.29 -16.72 -1.42
C SER A 8 -5.11 -15.82 -1.78
N CYS A 9 -4.14 -15.60 -0.88
CA CYS A 9 -2.89 -14.91 -1.21
C CYS A 9 -2.07 -15.68 -2.26
N PHE A 10 -2.06 -17.02 -2.19
CA PHE A 10 -1.38 -17.85 -3.18
C PHE A 10 -2.06 -17.77 -4.56
N ILE A 11 -3.40 -17.74 -4.60
CA ILE A 11 -4.17 -17.52 -5.83
C ILE A 11 -3.89 -16.12 -6.41
N GLU A 12 -3.83 -15.09 -5.58
CA GLU A 12 -3.50 -13.72 -6.01
C GLU A 12 -2.07 -13.65 -6.59
N ALA A 13 -1.11 -14.34 -5.96
CA ALA A 13 0.25 -14.47 -6.49
C ALA A 13 0.30 -15.23 -7.82
N LEU A 14 -0.49 -16.30 -7.97
CA LEU A 14 -0.63 -17.04 -9.24
C LEU A 14 -1.31 -16.20 -10.32
N LEU A 15 -2.29 -15.36 -9.96
CA LEU A 15 -2.93 -14.40 -10.86
C LEU A 15 -1.95 -13.35 -11.37
N PHE A 16 -1.06 -12.87 -10.51
CA PHE A 16 -0.01 -11.92 -10.88
C PHE A 16 1.09 -12.51 -11.76
N THR A 17 1.38 -13.81 -11.63
CA THR A 17 2.55 -14.42 -12.28
C THR A 17 2.19 -15.28 -13.49
N TYR A 18 1.33 -16.27 -13.31
CA TYR A 18 1.08 -17.30 -14.32
C TYR A 18 -0.23 -17.08 -15.06
N LEU A 19 -1.31 -16.80 -14.33
CA LEU A 19 -2.66 -16.74 -14.92
C LEU A 19 -2.93 -15.42 -15.68
N ILE A 20 -2.07 -14.40 -15.52
CA ILE A 20 -2.11 -13.19 -16.36
C ILE A 20 -2.00 -13.51 -17.85
N ASN A 21 -1.22 -14.53 -18.19
CA ASN A 21 -1.02 -14.98 -19.57
C ASN A 21 -2.19 -15.82 -20.11
N VAL A 22 -3.09 -16.29 -19.23
CA VAL A 22 -4.23 -17.14 -19.59
C VAL A 22 -5.53 -16.35 -19.68
N ALA A 23 -5.78 -15.46 -18.72
CA ALA A 23 -7.00 -14.66 -18.67
C ALA A 23 -6.97 -13.46 -19.65
N GLY A 24 -5.77 -13.06 -20.10
CA GLY A 24 -5.60 -11.95 -21.02
C GLY A 24 -5.69 -10.58 -20.34
N PRO A 25 -5.21 -9.52 -21.02
CA PRO A 25 -4.90 -8.23 -20.40
C PRO A 25 -6.12 -7.48 -19.84
N HIS A 26 -7.32 -7.80 -20.31
CA HIS A 26 -8.55 -7.12 -19.89
C HIS A 26 -9.29 -7.84 -18.75
N ALA A 27 -9.26 -9.17 -18.73
CA ALA A 27 -9.94 -9.92 -17.67
C ALA A 27 -9.10 -9.99 -16.40
N THR A 28 -7.76 -10.02 -16.51
CA THR A 28 -6.87 -10.13 -15.33
C THR A 28 -7.09 -9.03 -14.30
N PRO A 29 -7.16 -7.72 -14.64
CA PRO A 29 -7.38 -6.68 -13.63
C PRO A 29 -8.74 -6.81 -12.92
N ALA A 30 -9.78 -7.22 -13.64
CA ALA A 30 -11.12 -7.42 -13.07
C ALA A 30 -11.16 -8.65 -12.14
N ILE A 31 -10.53 -9.76 -12.55
CA ILE A 31 -10.38 -10.96 -11.71
C ILE A 31 -9.55 -10.63 -10.48
N LEU A 32 -8.44 -9.91 -10.64
CA LEU A 32 -7.57 -9.51 -9.55
C LEU A 32 -8.36 -8.67 -8.53
N LEU A 33 -9.00 -7.58 -8.98
CA LEU A 33 -9.83 -6.74 -8.12
C LEU A 33 -10.89 -7.55 -7.37
N PHE A 34 -11.59 -8.44 -8.07
CA PHE A 34 -12.61 -9.28 -7.46
C PHE A 34 -12.02 -10.24 -6.41
N THR A 35 -10.86 -10.85 -6.68
CA THR A 35 -10.17 -11.71 -5.73
C THR A 35 -9.64 -10.94 -4.52
N SER A 36 -9.02 -9.78 -4.70
CA SER A 36 -8.54 -8.94 -3.60
C SER A 36 -9.70 -8.43 -2.74
N LEU A 37 -10.85 -8.07 -3.35
CA LEU A 37 -12.07 -7.72 -2.62
C LEU A 37 -12.62 -8.92 -1.83
N CYS A 38 -12.67 -10.10 -2.44
CA CYS A 38 -13.07 -11.32 -1.74
C CYS A 38 -12.16 -11.61 -0.54
N ILE A 39 -10.84 -11.45 -0.70
CA ILE A 39 -9.86 -11.60 0.38
C ILE A 39 -10.14 -10.60 1.50
N ALA A 40 -10.32 -9.32 1.16
CA ALA A 40 -10.63 -8.28 2.13
C ALA A 40 -11.93 -8.58 2.89
N ILE A 41 -13.00 -8.98 2.19
CA ILE A 41 -14.28 -9.35 2.80
C ILE A 41 -14.13 -10.57 3.71
N VAL A 42 -13.44 -11.62 3.26
CA VAL A 42 -13.19 -12.82 4.07
C VAL A 42 -12.38 -12.46 5.30
N PHE A 43 -11.31 -11.66 5.17
CA PHE A 43 -10.50 -11.18 6.28
C PHE A 43 -11.35 -10.40 7.29
N LEU A 44 -12.19 -9.47 6.82
CA LEU A 44 -13.10 -8.69 7.66
C LEU A 44 -14.13 -9.59 8.37
N ARG A 45 -14.68 -10.59 7.69
CA ARG A 45 -15.62 -11.56 8.30
C ARG A 45 -14.94 -12.48 9.31
N VAL A 46 -13.73 -12.97 9.03
CA VAL A 46 -12.91 -13.75 9.98
C VAL A 46 -12.69 -12.92 11.24
N GLN A 47 -12.35 -11.64 11.07
CA GLN A 47 -12.15 -10.70 12.18
C GLN A 47 -13.44 -10.40 12.95
N ALA A 48 -14.56 -10.23 12.26
CA ALA A 48 -15.86 -9.98 12.89
C ALA A 48 -16.34 -11.19 13.71
N ASN A 49 -16.16 -12.41 13.17
CA ASN A 49 -16.60 -13.64 13.81
C ASN A 49 -15.62 -14.16 14.87
N GLY A 50 -14.33 -13.85 14.74
CA GLY A 50 -13.30 -14.17 15.74
C GLY A 50 -13.36 -13.31 17.01
N ALA A 51 -14.25 -12.31 17.07
CA ALA A 51 -14.44 -11.45 18.23
C ALA A 51 -15.14 -12.14 19.42
N VAL A 52 -15.60 -13.40 19.27
CA VAL A 52 -16.32 -14.13 20.32
C VAL A 52 -15.42 -15.19 20.97
N LYS A 53 -14.62 -14.71 21.93
CA LYS A 53 -14.29 -15.32 23.24
C LYS A 53 -13.08 -14.57 23.79
N SER A 54 -13.32 -13.33 24.21
CA SER A 54 -12.50 -12.65 25.21
C SER A 54 -12.71 -13.41 26.52
N SER A 55 -11.94 -14.48 26.75
CA SER A 55 -11.73 -14.97 28.11
C SER A 55 -11.15 -13.81 28.92
N ILE A 56 -11.67 -13.66 30.13
CA ILE A 56 -11.39 -12.59 31.09
C ILE A 56 -9.93 -12.15 31.01
N SER A 57 -9.73 -10.86 30.70
CA SER A 57 -8.42 -10.30 30.35
C SER A 57 -7.44 -10.45 31.51
N SER A 58 -6.39 -11.23 31.30
CA SER A 58 -5.15 -11.03 32.03
C SER A 58 -4.55 -9.72 31.51
N GLN A 59 -4.80 -8.62 32.22
CA GLN A 59 -4.20 -7.34 31.85
C GLN A 59 -2.67 -7.50 31.88
N ARG A 60 -2.07 -7.55 30.68
CA ARG A 60 -0.62 -7.56 30.54
C ARG A 60 -0.02 -6.38 31.32
N PRO A 61 1.14 -6.55 31.97
CA PRO A 61 1.79 -5.48 32.71
C PRO A 61 1.91 -4.21 31.88
N LEU A 62 1.68 -3.06 32.52
CA LEU A 62 1.78 -1.74 31.89
C LEU A 62 3.12 -1.54 31.16
N ALA A 63 4.22 -2.07 31.73
CA ALA A 63 5.55 -2.06 31.13
C ALA A 63 5.59 -2.71 29.73
N ILE A 64 4.89 -3.82 29.51
CA ILE A 64 4.84 -4.48 28.19
C ILE A 64 4.09 -3.62 27.17
N ARG A 65 3.04 -2.90 27.61
CA ARG A 65 2.30 -1.97 26.73
C ARG A 65 3.18 -0.81 26.29
N PHE A 66 3.93 -0.21 27.23
CA PHE A 66 4.87 0.87 26.92
C PHE A 66 6.03 0.40 26.04
N ALA A 67 6.62 -0.76 26.33
CA ALA A 67 7.67 -1.33 25.49
C ALA A 67 7.19 -1.54 24.04
N ARG A 68 5.95 -2.01 23.86
CA ARG A 68 5.35 -2.17 22.52
C ARG A 68 5.18 -0.85 21.79
N LEU A 69 4.64 0.17 22.48
CA LEU A 69 4.48 1.50 21.91
C LEU A 69 5.83 2.11 21.52
N PHE A 70 6.82 1.94 22.39
CA PHE A 70 8.18 2.40 22.14
C PHE A 70 8.79 1.73 20.91
N VAL A 71 8.72 0.39 20.81
CA VAL A 71 9.24 -0.34 19.63
C VAL A 71 8.53 0.09 18.35
N PHE A 72 7.20 0.19 18.36
CA PHE A 72 6.43 0.64 17.19
C PHE A 72 6.82 2.08 16.78
N ALA A 73 6.95 2.98 17.75
CA ALA A 73 7.36 4.36 17.49
C ALA A 73 8.79 4.43 16.92
N CYS A 74 9.76 3.73 17.51
CA CYS A 74 11.13 3.68 17.01
C CYS A 74 11.21 3.13 15.58
N LEU A 75 10.51 2.03 15.28
CA LEU A 75 10.46 1.47 13.92
C LEU A 75 9.80 2.42 12.93
N THR A 76 8.74 3.11 13.36
CA THR A 76 8.05 4.12 12.53
C THR A 76 8.99 5.26 12.17
N VAL A 77 9.66 5.83 13.17
CA VAL A 77 10.62 6.92 12.97
C VAL A 77 11.75 6.48 12.04
N LEU A 78 12.36 5.32 12.29
CA LEU A 78 13.44 4.78 11.46
C LEU A 78 13.01 4.60 10.00
N LEU A 79 11.84 4.01 9.77
CA LEU A 79 11.33 3.78 8.43
C LEU A 79 10.95 5.09 7.73
N VAL A 80 10.37 6.06 8.41
CA VAL A 80 10.05 7.39 7.84
C VAL A 80 11.33 8.10 7.40
N PHE A 81 12.38 8.14 8.24
CA PHE A 81 13.66 8.74 7.87
C PHE A 81 14.30 8.01 6.68
N LYS A 82 14.25 6.67 6.66
CA LYS A 82 14.76 5.89 5.53
C LYS A 82 13.99 6.18 4.24
N ASN A 83 12.66 6.28 4.31
CA ASN A 83 11.83 6.64 3.15
C ASN A 83 12.16 8.05 2.65
N ALA A 84 12.35 9.01 3.55
CA ALA A 84 12.75 10.38 3.19
C ALA A 84 14.06 10.38 2.40
N SER A 85 15.09 9.66 2.91
CA SER A 85 16.38 9.54 2.21
C SER A 85 16.24 8.91 0.82
N ILE A 86 15.42 7.86 0.66
CA ILE A 86 15.18 7.22 -0.65
C ILE A 86 14.46 8.19 -1.60
N ILE A 87 13.44 8.88 -1.11
CA ILE A 87 12.65 9.84 -1.88
C ILE A 87 13.52 10.99 -2.41
N GLU A 88 14.43 11.49 -1.57
CA GLU A 88 15.40 12.54 -1.92
C GLU A 88 16.46 12.06 -2.93
N GLN A 89 16.96 10.82 -2.78
CA GLN A 89 17.98 10.25 -3.68
C GLN A 89 17.42 9.91 -5.06
N HIS A 90 16.12 9.65 -5.16
CA HIS A 90 15.45 9.29 -6.41
C HIS A 90 14.32 10.29 -6.73
N PRO A 91 14.64 11.55 -7.08
CA PRO A 91 13.62 12.53 -7.41
C PRO A 91 12.83 12.07 -8.64
N VAL A 92 11.50 12.10 -8.56
CA VAL A 92 10.64 11.80 -9.72
C VAL A 92 10.05 13.10 -10.24
N SER A 93 10.16 13.31 -11.54
CA SER A 93 9.62 14.50 -12.22
C SER A 93 8.37 14.14 -13.01
N ILE A 94 7.35 14.99 -12.92
CA ILE A 94 6.14 14.89 -13.74
C ILE A 94 6.42 14.94 -15.26
N ASN A 95 7.57 15.52 -15.64
CA ASN A 95 7.96 15.73 -17.03
C ASN A 95 8.96 14.69 -17.54
N ASP A 96 9.37 13.73 -16.70
CA ASP A 96 10.41 12.77 -17.03
C ASP A 96 10.02 11.33 -16.64
N PRO A 97 9.61 10.50 -17.61
CA PRO A 97 9.28 9.10 -17.41
C PRO A 97 10.51 8.18 -17.30
N SER A 98 11.74 8.68 -17.44
CA SER A 98 12.96 7.84 -17.51
C SER A 98 13.16 6.94 -16.28
N HIS A 99 12.74 7.40 -15.10
CA HIS A 99 12.89 6.68 -13.84
C HIS A 99 11.61 5.95 -13.41
N SER A 100 10.45 6.39 -13.88
CA SER A 100 9.15 5.79 -13.62
C SER A 100 8.17 6.30 -14.65
N ASP A 101 7.44 5.44 -15.33
CA ASP A 101 6.34 5.79 -16.23
C ASP A 101 5.01 5.95 -15.47
N ILE A 102 4.81 5.15 -14.41
CA ILE A 102 3.59 5.16 -13.59
C ILE A 102 3.38 6.51 -12.91
N ILE A 103 4.36 6.94 -12.12
CA ILE A 103 4.20 8.12 -11.26
C ILE A 103 3.94 9.39 -12.08
N PRO A 104 4.75 9.72 -13.11
CA PRO A 104 4.52 10.90 -13.93
C PRO A 104 3.17 10.82 -14.66
N THR A 105 2.75 9.63 -15.09
CA THR A 105 1.43 9.44 -15.70
C THR A 105 0.31 9.81 -14.73
N LEU A 106 0.34 9.29 -13.49
CA LEU A 106 -0.67 9.63 -12.47
C LEU A 106 -0.67 11.14 -12.17
N LEU A 107 0.50 11.75 -12.08
CA LEU A 107 0.63 13.19 -11.84
C LEU A 107 0.08 14.04 -12.99
N GLN A 108 0.28 13.62 -14.23
CA GLN A 108 -0.30 14.30 -15.40
C GLN A 108 -1.82 14.17 -15.42
N GLN A 109 -2.39 13.01 -15.04
CA GLN A 109 -3.84 12.86 -14.90
C GLN A 109 -4.41 13.81 -13.82
N VAL A 110 -3.71 13.95 -12.69
CA VAL A 110 -4.06 14.93 -11.65
C VAL A 110 -3.94 16.36 -12.19
N ALA A 111 -2.86 16.68 -12.91
CA ALA A 111 -2.65 18.01 -13.48
C ALA A 111 -3.77 18.38 -14.47
N HIS A 112 -4.12 17.50 -15.40
CA HIS A 112 -5.25 17.69 -16.31
C HIS A 112 -6.55 17.95 -15.53
N LEU A 113 -6.86 17.12 -14.52
CA LEU A 113 -8.06 17.32 -13.69
C LEU A 113 -8.07 18.73 -13.04
N THR A 114 -6.96 19.12 -12.42
CA THR A 114 -6.87 20.41 -11.70
C THR A 114 -6.93 21.63 -12.63
N LYS A 115 -6.64 21.45 -13.93
CA LYS A 115 -6.78 22.46 -14.97
C LYS A 115 -8.16 22.45 -15.65
N GLY A 116 -9.04 21.52 -15.30
CA GLY A 116 -10.33 21.33 -15.97
C GLY A 116 -10.23 20.65 -17.35
N GLU A 117 -9.11 20.00 -17.64
CA GLU A 117 -8.88 19.22 -18.85
C GLU A 117 -9.33 17.76 -18.65
N ASN A 118 -9.52 17.01 -19.74
CA ASN A 118 -9.84 15.59 -19.65
C ASN A 118 -8.62 14.79 -19.11
N PRO A 119 -8.73 14.11 -17.94
CA PRO A 119 -7.60 13.35 -17.36
C PRO A 119 -7.12 12.18 -18.24
N TYR A 120 -7.92 11.75 -19.21
CA TYR A 120 -7.60 10.65 -20.12
C TYR A 120 -7.08 11.12 -21.49
N SER A 121 -6.82 12.42 -21.66
CA SER A 121 -6.12 12.93 -22.83
C SER A 121 -4.71 12.33 -22.95
N PRO A 122 -4.19 12.09 -24.16
CA PRO A 122 -2.83 11.62 -24.37
C PRO A 122 -1.80 12.48 -23.62
N ILE A 123 -0.92 11.83 -22.88
CA ILE A 123 0.15 12.48 -22.11
C ILE A 123 1.40 12.51 -22.98
N THR A 124 2.05 13.67 -22.98
CA THR A 124 3.37 13.87 -23.59
C THR A 124 4.34 14.36 -22.53
N PHE A 125 5.58 13.89 -22.60
CA PHE A 125 6.62 14.28 -21.66
C PHE A 125 7.60 15.22 -22.35
N PRO A 126 7.76 16.47 -21.89
CA PRO A 126 8.67 17.44 -22.52
C PRO A 126 10.11 16.94 -22.66
N ASN A 127 10.58 16.13 -21.70
CA ASN A 127 11.95 15.61 -21.71
C ASN A 127 12.11 14.36 -22.59
N HIS A 128 11.02 13.80 -23.13
CA HIS A 128 11.01 12.61 -23.99
C HIS A 128 10.12 12.84 -25.21
N PRO A 129 10.57 13.68 -26.16
CA PRO A 129 9.78 14.01 -27.34
C PRO A 129 9.44 12.77 -28.17
N GLY A 130 8.18 12.65 -28.57
CA GLY A 130 7.65 11.49 -29.32
C GLY A 130 7.18 10.33 -28.44
N TYR A 131 7.44 10.34 -27.13
CA TYR A 131 6.89 9.36 -26.21
C TYR A 131 5.50 9.81 -25.73
N ILE A 132 4.46 9.15 -26.28
CA ILE A 132 3.06 9.45 -26.01
C ILE A 132 2.46 8.29 -25.22
N ILE A 133 1.89 8.58 -24.06
CA ILE A 133 1.18 7.59 -23.24
C ILE A 133 -0.32 7.86 -23.28
N SER A 134 -1.10 6.83 -23.58
CA SER A 134 -2.54 6.84 -23.33
C SER A 134 -2.79 6.50 -21.86
N PRO A 135 -3.40 7.40 -21.05
CA PRO A 135 -3.62 7.12 -19.64
C PRO A 135 -4.64 5.99 -19.48
N THR A 136 -4.27 4.90 -18.81
CA THR A 136 -5.15 3.73 -18.59
C THR A 136 -5.57 3.56 -17.13
N TYR A 137 -5.00 4.35 -16.23
CA TYR A 137 -5.22 4.25 -14.80
C TYR A 137 -6.64 4.69 -14.40
N PRO A 138 -7.40 3.87 -13.65
CA PRO A 138 -8.76 4.19 -13.25
C PRO A 138 -8.78 5.29 -12.17
N PRO A 139 -9.90 6.02 -12.00
CA PRO A 139 -9.94 7.21 -11.14
C PRO A 139 -9.43 6.99 -9.71
N PHE A 140 -9.74 5.86 -9.08
CA PHE A 140 -9.30 5.56 -7.72
C PHE A 140 -7.78 5.38 -7.56
N THR A 141 -7.05 5.21 -8.65
CA THR A 141 -5.58 5.08 -8.59
C THR A 141 -4.88 6.44 -8.59
N TRP A 142 -5.47 7.47 -9.19
CA TRP A 142 -4.82 8.78 -9.30
C TRP A 142 -5.54 9.90 -8.51
N ILE A 143 -6.87 9.84 -8.34
CA ILE A 143 -7.64 10.87 -7.61
C ILE A 143 -7.09 11.12 -6.20
N PRO A 144 -6.71 10.12 -5.38
CA PRO A 144 -6.19 10.41 -4.04
C PRO A 144 -4.98 11.36 -4.05
N TYR A 145 -4.15 11.32 -5.10
CA TYR A 145 -2.97 12.18 -5.22
C TYR A 145 -3.30 13.66 -5.48
N THR A 146 -4.56 14.00 -5.78
CA THR A 146 -5.01 15.41 -5.80
C THR A 146 -4.78 16.11 -4.44
N ILE A 147 -4.82 15.36 -3.33
CA ILE A 147 -4.54 15.88 -1.99
C ILE A 147 -3.07 16.28 -1.87
N ALA A 148 -2.15 15.41 -2.29
CA ALA A 148 -0.73 15.69 -2.28
C ALA A 148 -0.37 16.85 -3.22
N TRP A 149 -0.98 16.88 -4.41
CA TRP A 149 -0.84 17.98 -5.36
C TRP A 149 -1.28 19.32 -4.77
N ALA A 150 -2.48 19.37 -4.17
CA ALA A 150 -2.99 20.58 -3.54
C ALA A 150 -2.12 21.04 -2.35
N ALA A 151 -1.51 20.10 -1.63
CA ALA A 151 -0.60 20.39 -0.51
C ALA A 151 0.83 20.75 -0.96
N GLY A 152 1.17 20.64 -2.25
CA GLY A 152 2.55 20.81 -2.74
C GLY A 152 3.51 19.76 -2.18
N ALA A 153 3.01 18.60 -1.77
CA ALA A 153 3.79 17.52 -1.18
C ALA A 153 4.20 16.48 -2.24
N ASP A 154 5.34 15.82 -2.03
CA ASP A 154 5.71 14.67 -2.83
C ASP A 154 4.65 13.56 -2.68
N PHE A 155 4.07 13.15 -3.80
CA PHE A 155 2.95 12.21 -3.87
C PHE A 155 3.31 10.83 -3.29
N ARG A 156 4.59 10.45 -3.23
CA ARG A 156 5.03 9.18 -2.60
C ARG A 156 4.69 9.16 -1.11
N TRP A 157 4.70 10.31 -0.45
CA TRP A 157 4.29 10.41 0.96
C TRP A 157 2.83 10.03 1.17
N LEU A 158 1.95 10.17 0.18
CA LEU A 158 0.57 9.75 0.32
C LEU A 158 0.46 8.22 0.42
N ALA A 159 1.24 7.48 -0.38
CA ALA A 159 1.31 6.02 -0.30
C ALA A 159 1.90 5.58 1.05
N VAL A 160 2.98 6.24 1.50
CA VAL A 160 3.58 6.01 2.83
C VAL A 160 2.60 6.30 3.95
N LEU A 161 1.79 7.37 3.84
CA LEU A 161 0.77 7.73 4.83
C LEU A 161 -0.35 6.69 4.88
N ALA A 162 -0.89 6.27 3.73
CA ALA A 162 -1.92 5.24 3.66
C ALA A 162 -1.45 3.94 4.32
N TYR A 163 -0.20 3.57 4.05
CA TYR A 163 0.46 2.47 4.70
C TYR A 163 0.51 2.63 6.24
N TRP A 164 0.96 3.78 6.75
CA TRP A 164 1.08 4.02 8.19
C TRP A 164 -0.26 4.05 8.91
N ILE A 165 -1.31 4.55 8.26
CA ILE A 165 -2.68 4.49 8.79
C ILE A 165 -3.10 3.03 8.99
N ALA A 166 -2.86 2.16 8.00
CA ALA A 166 -3.16 0.74 8.12
C ALA A 166 -2.33 0.06 9.23
N ALA A 167 -1.03 0.35 9.30
CA ALA A 167 -0.14 -0.17 10.33
C ALA A 167 -0.58 0.27 11.74
N LEU A 168 -0.94 1.54 11.92
CA LEU A 168 -1.43 2.07 13.18
C LEU A 168 -2.76 1.41 13.59
N PHE A 169 -3.68 1.24 12.65
CA PHE A 169 -4.95 0.55 12.92
C PHE A 169 -4.73 -0.89 13.42
N LEU A 170 -3.87 -1.65 12.75
CA LEU A 170 -3.51 -3.01 13.15
C LEU A 170 -2.80 -3.02 14.52
N PHE A 171 -1.91 -2.07 14.76
CA PHE A 171 -1.21 -1.91 16.02
C PHE A 171 -2.17 -1.62 17.18
N ILE A 172 -3.11 -0.68 17.03
CA ILE A 172 -4.14 -0.37 18.03
C ILE A 172 -4.99 -1.60 18.32
N LYS A 173 -5.42 -2.32 17.28
CA LYS A 173 -6.21 -3.54 17.42
C LYS A 173 -5.47 -4.62 18.20
N SER A 174 -4.15 -4.71 18.01
CA SER A 174 -3.32 -5.68 18.73
C SER A 174 -3.26 -5.42 20.25
N PHE A 175 -3.58 -4.23 20.75
CA PHE A 175 -3.68 -4.01 22.21
C PHE A 175 -4.94 -4.60 22.82
N ARG A 176 -5.97 -4.88 22.01
CA ARG A 176 -7.27 -5.38 22.45
C ARG A 176 -7.38 -6.90 22.43
N SER A 177 -6.42 -7.61 21.83
CA SER A 177 -6.43 -9.08 21.75
C SER A 177 -5.40 -9.70 22.70
N GLU A 178 -5.76 -10.80 23.38
CA GLU A 178 -4.79 -11.72 24.00
C GLU A 178 -4.11 -12.58 22.91
N ALA A 179 -3.42 -11.93 21.98
CA ALA A 179 -2.67 -12.63 20.95
C ALA A 179 -1.44 -13.34 21.55
N SER A 180 -0.99 -14.41 20.89
CA SER A 180 0.33 -15.00 21.16
C SER A 180 1.44 -14.12 20.59
N PHE A 181 2.70 -14.31 21.03
CA PHE A 181 3.86 -13.60 20.47
C PHE A 181 3.90 -13.66 18.93
N GLY A 182 3.58 -14.82 18.34
CA GLY A 182 3.53 -15.00 16.89
C GLY A 182 2.45 -14.14 16.21
N SER A 183 1.26 -14.04 16.79
CA SER A 183 0.21 -13.15 16.28
C SER A 183 0.58 -11.67 16.41
N TYR A 184 1.37 -11.28 17.41
CA TYR A 184 1.88 -9.91 17.52
C TYR A 184 2.98 -9.60 16.51
N ALA A 185 3.95 -10.50 16.36
CA ALA A 185 4.99 -10.38 15.35
C ALA A 185 4.34 -10.27 13.96
N PHE A 186 3.34 -11.10 13.68
CA PHE A 186 2.54 -10.98 12.46
C PHE A 186 1.83 -9.62 12.36
N ASN A 187 1.13 -9.13 13.38
CA ASN A 187 0.41 -7.85 13.28
C ASN A 187 1.34 -6.63 13.10
N ILE A 188 2.59 -6.70 13.55
CA ILE A 188 3.60 -5.64 13.36
C ILE A 188 4.34 -5.80 12.02
N LEU A 189 4.67 -7.03 11.64
CA LEU A 189 5.47 -7.33 10.44
C LEU A 189 4.64 -7.52 9.17
N ALA A 190 3.40 -7.99 9.26
CA ALA A 190 2.49 -8.18 8.13
C ALA A 190 2.07 -6.88 7.43
N PRO A 191 2.00 -5.70 8.10
CA PRO A 191 2.04 -4.45 7.35
C PRO A 191 3.48 -4.17 6.90
N SER A 192 4.48 -4.29 7.78
CA SER A 192 5.84 -3.78 7.53
C SER A 192 6.69 -4.52 6.52
N TRP A 193 6.35 -5.76 6.13
CA TRP A 193 7.19 -6.58 5.25
C TRP A 193 7.30 -6.00 3.84
N ALA A 194 6.23 -5.41 3.28
CA ALA A 194 6.29 -4.78 1.96
C ALA A 194 7.25 -3.59 1.96
N LEU A 195 7.26 -2.81 3.05
CA LEU A 195 8.18 -1.69 3.24
C LEU A 195 9.61 -2.15 3.52
N ILE A 196 9.79 -3.26 4.25
CA ILE A 196 11.09 -3.88 4.48
C ILE A 196 11.67 -4.39 3.15
N ILE A 197 10.88 -5.11 2.35
CA ILE A 197 11.29 -5.58 1.02
C ILE A 197 11.62 -4.40 0.12
N TRP A 198 10.76 -3.37 0.07
CA TRP A 198 11.03 -2.17 -0.70
C TRP A 198 12.33 -1.48 -0.25
N CYS A 199 12.55 -1.37 1.05
CA CYS A 199 13.78 -0.86 1.65
C CYS A 199 15.02 -1.76 1.45
N MET A 200 14.86 -3.01 1.04
CA MET A 200 15.96 -3.94 0.70
C MET A 200 16.26 -3.88 -0.80
N VAL A 201 15.22 -3.86 -1.64
CA VAL A 201 15.32 -3.85 -3.10
C VAL A 201 15.75 -2.49 -3.64
N ALA A 202 15.38 -1.38 -2.99
CA ALA A 202 15.82 -0.05 -3.40
C ALA A 202 17.36 0.17 -3.33
N PHE A 203 18.12 -0.78 -2.77
CA PHE A 203 19.57 -0.71 -2.59
C PHE A 203 20.35 -1.84 -3.28
N SER A 204 19.68 -2.65 -4.12
CA SER A 204 20.30 -3.68 -4.96
C SER A 204 20.29 -3.26 -6.41
#